data_AF-A0A8J5UZH6-F1
#
_entry.id   AF-A0A8J5UZH6-F1
#
_cell.length_a   1.000
_cell.length_b   1.000
_cell.length_c   1.000
_cell.angle_alpha   90.00
_cell.angle_beta   90.00
_cell.angle_gamma   90.00
#
_symmetry.space_group_name_H-M   'P 1'
#
loop_
_entity.id
_entity.type
_entity.pdbx_description
1 polymer ?
#
loop_
_entity_poly.entity_id
_entity_poly.type
_entity_poly.pdbx_seq_one_letter_code
_entity_poly.pdbx_strand_id
1 'polypeptide(L)'
;MDPSDAFSAAHPFRWDLGPPAAAVPPPPPPPPAAQHGNASRELEDLMAGYGVRLSTVARISELGFTSSTLAMTPELDDMMAALVGLFRWDLLLSERFGLRAALRCAPSAAA
;
A
#
# COMPACT_ATOMS: atom_id res chain seq x y z
N MET A 1 28.05 41.53 -4.39
CA MET A 1 27.70 40.12 -4.14
C MET A 1 26.71 40.10 -3.00
N ASP A 2 25.51 39.60 -3.24
CA ASP A 2 24.49 39.41 -2.22
C ASP A 2 24.76 38.07 -1.49
N PRO A 3 24.72 38.02 -0.15
CA PRO A 3 25.00 36.81 0.62
C PRO A 3 23.97 35.68 0.41
N SER A 4 22.79 35.96 -0.16
CA SER A 4 21.76 34.95 -0.41
C SER A 4 22.12 33.98 -1.57
N ASP A 5 22.95 34.41 -2.52
CA ASP A 5 23.37 33.57 -3.66
C ASP A 5 24.36 32.46 -3.25
N ALA A 6 25.11 32.66 -2.17
CA ALA A 6 26.10 31.69 -1.71
C ALA A 6 25.46 30.44 -1.08
N PHE A 7 24.28 30.60 -0.46
CA PHE A 7 23.53 29.49 0.14
C PHE A 7 22.90 28.58 -0.93
N SER A 8 22.36 29.15 -2.01
CA SER A 8 21.81 28.39 -3.14
C SER A 8 22.84 27.57 -3.92
N ALA A 9 24.10 28.03 -3.99
CA ALA A 9 25.17 27.32 -4.71
C ALA A 9 25.67 26.05 -4.00
N ALA A 10 25.38 25.89 -2.70
CA ALA A 10 25.86 24.77 -1.88
C ALA A 10 24.95 23.53 -1.90
N HIS A 11 23.84 23.57 -2.65
CA HIS A 11 22.86 22.48 -2.72
C HIS A 11 22.86 21.81 -4.10
N PRO A 12 23.77 20.85 -4.39
CA PRO A 12 23.80 20.11 -5.65
C PRO A 12 22.65 19.09 -5.78
N PHE A 13 21.75 19.01 -4.81
CA PHE A 13 20.56 18.17 -4.90
C PHE A 13 19.44 18.95 -5.58
N ARG A 14 18.92 18.37 -6.68
CA ARG A 14 17.93 18.92 -7.63
C ARG A 14 16.53 19.22 -7.06
N TRP A 15 16.42 19.62 -5.80
CA TRP A 15 15.12 19.81 -5.16
C TRP A 15 14.34 21.02 -5.70
N ASP A 16 15.01 21.98 -6.36
CA ASP A 16 14.35 23.09 -7.03
C ASP A 16 14.18 22.84 -8.53
N LEU A 17 12.99 22.37 -8.92
CA LEU A 17 12.50 22.48 -10.29
C LEU A 17 11.36 23.48 -10.33
N GLY A 18 11.70 24.76 -10.48
CA GLY A 18 10.81 25.71 -11.15
C GLY A 18 10.73 25.33 -12.64
N PRO A 19 9.55 25.31 -13.27
CA PRO A 19 9.38 24.66 -14.56
C PRO A 19 9.99 25.48 -15.71
N PRO A 20 10.92 24.93 -16.52
CA PRO A 20 11.08 25.41 -17.88
C PRO A 20 9.92 24.88 -18.73
N ALA A 21 9.21 25.79 -19.39
CA ALA A 21 8.14 25.47 -20.35
C ALA A 21 8.72 24.68 -21.54
N ALA A 22 8.82 23.36 -21.38
CA ALA A 22 8.98 22.40 -22.46
C ALA A 22 7.61 21.75 -22.68
N ALA A 23 7.20 21.60 -23.95
CA ALA A 23 5.99 20.89 -24.31
C ALA A 23 6.00 19.47 -23.71
N VAL A 24 5.24 19.29 -22.63
CA VAL A 24 5.16 18.03 -21.89
C VAL A 24 4.34 17.05 -22.75
N PRO A 25 4.89 15.90 -23.18
CA PRO A 25 4.04 14.80 -23.66
C PRO A 25 3.02 14.49 -22.56
N PRO A 26 1.76 14.14 -22.87
CA PRO A 26 0.73 13.96 -21.85
C PRO A 26 1.26 13.07 -20.72
N PRO A 27 1.04 13.45 -19.44
CA PRO A 27 1.47 12.62 -18.33
C PRO A 27 0.95 11.20 -18.56
N PRO A 28 1.75 10.15 -18.26
CA PRO A 28 1.20 8.80 -18.22
C PRO A 28 -0.05 8.83 -17.35
N PRO A 29 -1.14 8.13 -17.75
CA PRO A 29 -2.36 8.13 -16.98
C PRO A 29 -2.01 7.80 -15.52
N PRO A 30 -2.58 8.53 -14.54
CA PRO A 30 -2.38 8.19 -13.13
C PRO A 30 -2.71 6.70 -12.96
N PRO A 31 -1.97 5.95 -12.13
CA PRO A 31 -2.38 4.59 -11.78
C PRO A 31 -3.85 4.64 -11.37
N PRO A 32 -4.72 3.78 -11.91
CA PRO A 32 -6.16 3.98 -11.78
C PRO A 32 -6.56 4.06 -10.30
N ALA A 33 -6.91 5.25 -9.83
CA ALA A 33 -7.48 5.41 -8.49
C ALA A 33 -8.74 4.56 -8.33
N ALA A 34 -9.45 4.30 -9.44
CA ALA A 34 -10.58 3.37 -9.50
C ALA A 34 -10.19 1.91 -9.20
N GLN A 35 -8.96 1.46 -9.53
CA GLN A 35 -8.50 0.11 -9.20
C GLN A 35 -8.30 -0.06 -7.69
N HIS A 36 -7.81 0.98 -7.01
CA HIS A 36 -7.60 0.93 -5.56
C HIS A 36 -8.93 0.85 -4.79
N GLY A 37 -9.96 1.59 -5.23
CA GLY A 37 -11.30 1.51 -4.63
C GLY A 37 -11.96 0.14 -4.82
N ASN A 38 -11.82 -0.46 -6.01
CA ASN A 38 -12.33 -1.80 -6.28
C ASN A 38 -11.55 -2.89 -5.52
N ALA A 39 -10.21 -2.81 -5.49
CA ALA A 39 -9.38 -3.78 -4.78
C ALA A 39 -9.59 -3.73 -3.26
N SER A 40 -9.84 -2.55 -2.68
CA SER A 40 -10.22 -2.41 -1.27
C SER A 40 -11.54 -3.13 -0.99
N ARG A 41 -12.55 -2.96 -1.85
CA ARG A 41 -13.83 -3.64 -1.73
C ARG A 41 -13.71 -5.15 -1.87
N GLU A 42 -12.94 -5.63 -2.85
CA GLU A 42 -12.68 -7.07 -3.01
C GLU A 42 -11.98 -7.66 -1.78
N LEU A 43 -11.05 -6.91 -1.17
CA LEU A 43 -10.40 -7.34 0.05
C LEU A 43 -11.36 -7.36 1.25
N GLU A 44 -12.26 -6.37 1.37
CA GLU A 44 -13.32 -6.35 2.37
C GLU A 44 -14.25 -7.55 2.23
N ASP A 45 -14.71 -7.84 1.01
CA ASP A 45 -15.58 -8.97 0.71
C ASP A 45 -14.90 -10.32 0.99
N LEU A 46 -13.61 -10.45 0.66
CA LEU A 46 -12.82 -11.65 0.96
C LEU A 46 -12.69 -11.92 2.46
N MET A 47 -12.56 -10.86 3.26
CA MET A 47 -12.32 -10.95 4.72
C MET A 47 -13.62 -11.01 5.53
N ALA A 48 -14.77 -10.78 4.89
CA ALA A 48 -16.08 -10.82 5.52
C ALA A 48 -16.35 -12.20 6.15
N GLY A 49 -16.77 -12.20 7.42
CA GLY A 49 -17.08 -13.43 8.15
C GLY A 49 -15.89 -14.21 8.72
N TYR A 50 -14.64 -13.84 8.40
CA TYR A 50 -13.44 -14.52 8.91
C TYR A 50 -12.92 -13.96 10.25
N GLY A 51 -13.62 -13.01 10.86
CA GLY A 51 -13.22 -12.43 12.16
C GLY A 51 -12.09 -11.39 12.06
N VAL A 52 -11.87 -10.82 10.87
CA VAL A 52 -11.00 -9.66 10.64
C VAL A 52 -11.83 -8.39 10.77
N ARG A 53 -11.37 -7.41 11.56
CA ARG A 53 -12.08 -6.12 11.70
C ARG A 53 -11.98 -5.32 10.41
N LEU A 54 -13.01 -4.54 10.08
CA LEU A 54 -12.99 -3.62 8.92
C LEU A 54 -11.84 -2.61 9.02
N SER A 55 -11.53 -2.13 10.24
CA SER A 55 -10.37 -1.26 10.48
C SER A 55 -9.04 -1.90 10.09
N THR A 56 -8.94 -3.23 10.25
CA THR A 56 -7.75 -3.97 9.90
C THR A 56 -7.63 -4.09 8.38
N VAL A 57 -8.73 -4.41 7.70
CA VAL A 57 -8.79 -4.48 6.24
C VAL A 57 -8.50 -3.12 5.60
N ALA A 58 -9.09 -2.05 6.11
CA ALA A 58 -8.85 -0.69 5.63
C ALA A 58 -7.37 -0.33 5.71
N ARG A 59 -6.72 -0.61 6.85
CA ARG A 59 -5.29 -0.34 7.02
C ARG A 59 -4.42 -1.21 6.10
N ILE A 60 -4.77 -2.47 5.86
CA ILE A 60 -4.07 -3.32 4.88
C ILE A 60 -4.17 -2.70 3.47
N SER A 61 -5.35 -2.21 3.11
CA SER A 61 -5.58 -1.52 1.82
C SER A 61 -4.82 -0.20 1.71
N GLU A 62 -4.75 0.59 2.79
CA GLU A 62 -3.96 1.83 2.87
C GLU A 62 -2.45 1.59 2.68
N LEU A 63 -1.96 0.41 3.09
CA LEU A 63 -0.57 -0.02 2.85
C LEU A 63 -0.34 -0.48 1.39
N GLY A 64 -1.39 -0.47 0.55
CA GLY A 64 -1.32 -0.87 -0.85
C GLY A 64 -1.44 -2.38 -1.08
N PHE A 65 -1.78 -3.16 -0.04
CA PHE A 65 -2.05 -4.59 -0.23
C PHE A 65 -3.45 -4.81 -0.79
N THR A 66 -3.53 -5.72 -1.75
CA THR A 66 -4.79 -6.20 -2.34
C THR A 66 -4.99 -7.67 -1.99
N SER A 67 -6.19 -8.20 -2.23
CA SER A 67 -6.50 -9.64 -2.11
C SER A 67 -5.49 -10.50 -2.89
N SER A 68 -5.18 -10.11 -4.13
CA SER A 68 -4.21 -10.80 -4.98
C SER A 68 -2.80 -10.76 -4.41
N THR A 69 -2.33 -9.60 -3.93
CA THR A 69 -0.98 -9.46 -3.37
C THR A 69 -0.82 -10.31 -2.11
N LEU A 70 -1.83 -10.33 -1.24
CA LEU A 70 -1.82 -11.14 -0.02
C LEU A 70 -1.87 -12.63 -0.31
N ALA A 71 -2.66 -13.05 -1.30
CA ALA A 71 -2.75 -14.46 -1.70
C ALA A 71 -1.42 -14.99 -2.27
N MET A 72 -0.63 -14.11 -2.90
CA MET A 72 0.70 -14.44 -3.42
C MET A 72 1.80 -14.38 -2.36
N THR A 73 1.52 -13.90 -1.14
CA THR A 73 2.51 -13.74 -0.08
C THR A 73 2.83 -15.11 0.54
N PRO A 74 4.02 -15.71 0.29
CA PRO A 74 4.33 -17.04 0.79
C PRO A 74 4.56 -17.03 2.31
N GLU A 75 5.13 -15.94 2.83
CA GLU A 75 5.45 -15.75 4.25
C GLU A 75 4.45 -14.79 4.94
N LEU A 76 3.14 -15.05 4.77
CA LEU A 76 2.08 -14.24 5.40
C LEU A 76 2.27 -14.09 6.92
N ASP A 77 2.80 -15.13 7.56
CA ASP A 77 3.06 -15.15 9.00
C ASP A 77 4.17 -14.18 9.40
N ASP A 78 5.25 -14.12 8.62
CA ASP A 78 6.35 -13.19 8.85
C ASP A 78 5.92 -11.76 8.55
N MET A 79 5.09 -11.55 7.52
CA MET A 79 4.45 -10.27 7.26
C MET A 79 3.59 -9.83 8.45
N MET A 80 2.71 -10.70 8.97
CA MET A 80 1.90 -10.39 10.16
C MET A 80 2.77 -10.10 11.39
N ALA A 81 3.86 -10.84 11.58
CA ALA A 81 4.81 -10.58 12.65
C ALA A 81 5.49 -9.20 12.50
N ALA A 82 5.86 -8.82 11.27
CA ALA A 82 6.41 -7.51 10.97
C ALA A 82 5.41 -6.36 11.20
N LEU A 83 4.13 -6.55 10.86
CA LEU A 83 3.07 -5.58 11.18
C LEU A 83 2.96 -5.31 12.68
N VAL A 84 3.07 -6.36 13.51
CA VAL A 84 3.04 -6.23 14.96
C VAL A 84 4.34 -5.61 15.51
N GLY A 85 5.50 -6.08 15.04
CA GLY A 85 6.81 -5.71 15.57
C GLY A 85 7.30 -4.33 15.12
N LEU A 86 7.16 -4.01 13.83
CA LEU A 86 7.68 -2.77 13.24
C LEU A 86 6.66 -1.62 13.34
N PHE A 87 5.38 -1.93 13.12
CA PHE A 87 4.32 -0.92 13.08
C PHE A 87 3.51 -0.83 14.38
N ARG A 88 3.88 -1.62 15.40
CA ARG A 88 3.16 -1.73 16.69
C ARG A 88 1.67 -1.99 16.51
N TRP A 89 1.30 -2.68 15.43
CA TRP A 89 -0.09 -2.94 15.13
C TRP A 89 -0.61 -4.05 16.03
N ASP A 90 -1.62 -3.74 16.83
CA ASP A 90 -2.31 -4.74 17.64
C ASP A 90 -3.29 -5.58 16.79
N LEU A 91 -2.74 -6.60 16.14
CA LEU A 91 -3.50 -7.65 15.46
C LEU A 91 -3.96 -8.70 16.47
N LEU A 92 -5.27 -8.75 16.69
CA LEU A 92 -5.90 -9.71 17.59
C LEU A 92 -5.67 -11.13 17.07
N LEU A 93 -5.69 -12.09 17.99
CA LEU A 93 -5.53 -13.52 17.65
C LEU A 93 -6.53 -13.95 16.57
N SER A 94 -7.79 -13.56 16.71
CA SER A 94 -8.86 -13.86 15.74
C SER A 94 -8.56 -13.31 14.35
N GLU A 95 -7.95 -12.12 14.25
CA GLU A 95 -7.64 -11.50 12.97
C GLU A 95 -6.51 -12.23 12.26
N ARG A 96 -5.48 -12.69 12.99
CA ARG A 96 -4.38 -13.48 12.42
C ARG A 96 -4.86 -14.81 11.85
N PHE A 97 -5.76 -15.48 12.56
CA PHE A 97 -6.39 -16.69 12.05
C PHE A 97 -7.36 -16.40 10.91
N GLY A 98 -8.12 -15.30 11.00
CA GLY A 98 -9.05 -14.87 9.96
C GLY A 98 -8.37 -14.57 8.63
N LEU A 99 -7.27 -13.81 8.65
CA LEU A 99 -6.46 -13.52 7.47
C LEU A 99 -5.98 -14.80 6.78
N ARG A 100 -5.43 -15.76 7.55
CA ARG A 100 -5.00 -17.07 7.01
C ARG A 100 -6.17 -17.87 6.43
N ALA A 101 -7.31 -17.89 7.12
CA ALA A 101 -8.47 -18.67 6.71
C ALA A 101 -9.08 -18.10 5.42
N ALA A 102 -9.26 -16.77 5.36
CA ALA A 102 -9.77 -16.08 4.18
C ALA A 102 -8.88 -16.32 2.95
N LEU A 103 -7.56 -16.17 3.10
CA LEU A 103 -6.62 -16.34 1.99
C LEU A 103 -6.48 -17.80 1.53
N ARG A 104 -6.71 -18.78 2.41
CA ARG A 104 -6.78 -20.21 2.01
C ARG A 104 -8.02 -20.53 1.17
N CYS A 105 -9.10 -19.79 1.38
CA CYS A 105 -10.33 -19.95 0.61
C CYS A 105 -10.39 -19.03 -0.61
N ALA A 106 -9.43 -18.11 -0.76
CA ALA A 106 -9.37 -17.22 -1.89
C ALA A 106 -9.21 -18.04 -3.18
N PRO A 107 -9.99 -17.74 -4.23
CA PRO A 107 -9.80 -18.38 -5.52
C PRO A 107 -8.40 -18.02 -6.03
N SER A 108 -7.62 -19.04 -6.40
CA SER A 108 -6.34 -18.81 -7.09
C SER A 108 -6.64 -18.04 -8.37
N ALA A 109 -6.01 -16.88 -8.57
CA ALA A 109 -6.18 -16.04 -9.76
C ALA A 109 -5.64 -16.68 -11.07
N ALA A 110 -5.41 -18.00 -11.06
CA ALA A 110 -5.03 -18.80 -12.21
C ALA A 110 -6.21 -19.69 -12.64
N ALA A 111 -7.16 -19.12 -13.38
CA ALA A 111 -8.08 -19.82 -14.26
C ALA A 111 -8.48 -18.90 -15.42
#